data_AF-A0A2E4W8L8-F1
#
_entry.id   AF-A0A2E4W8L8-F1
#
_cell.length_a   1.000
_cell.length_b   1.000
_cell.length_c   1.000
_cell.angle_alpha   90.00
_cell.angle_beta   90.00
_cell.angle_gamma   90.00
#
_symmetry.space_group_name_H-M   'P 1'
#
loop_
_entity.id
_entity.type
_entity.pdbx_description
1 polymer ?
#
loop_
_entity_poly.entity_id
_entity_poly.type
_entity_poly.pdbx_seq_one_letter_code
_entity_poly.pdbx_strand_id
1 'polypeptide(L)'
;MPKDSKSHKIIIYQNADKHLLLNNLYTITKKQITGLLETSEAGTELSDKDMKRLDLCYDGVRKLIAIEKDIKSDSIGAMPDADLRALARKALREAKGE
;
A
#
# COMPACT_ATOMS: atom_id res chain seq x y z
N MET A 1 24.72 -9.94 32.46
CA MET A 1 23.71 -8.91 32.13
C MET A 1 22.83 -9.48 31.02
N PRO A 2 21.51 -9.65 31.22
CA PRO A 2 20.63 -10.14 30.17
C PRO A 2 20.34 -9.01 29.18
N LYS A 3 20.44 -9.31 27.88
CA LYS A 3 20.20 -8.37 26.78
C LYS A 3 18.69 -8.13 26.67
N ASP A 4 18.26 -6.89 26.86
CA ASP A 4 16.88 -6.45 26.65
C ASP A 4 16.44 -6.78 25.22
N SER A 5 15.61 -7.81 25.10
CA SER A 5 14.96 -8.17 23.85
C SER A 5 13.87 -7.14 23.59
N LYS A 6 14.10 -6.21 22.67
CA LYS A 6 13.08 -5.24 22.23
C LYS A 6 11.89 -6.01 21.64
N SER A 7 10.88 -6.24 22.48
CA SER A 7 9.57 -6.76 22.10
C SER A 7 8.95 -5.79 21.10
N HIS A 8 9.06 -6.09 19.81
CA HIS A 8 8.31 -5.40 18.77
C HIS A 8 6.86 -5.84 18.91
N LYS A 9 6.04 -5.02 19.58
CA LYS A 9 4.59 -5.24 19.65
C LYS A 9 4.03 -5.21 18.23
N ILE A 10 3.71 -6.36 17.68
CA ILE A 10 2.91 -6.48 16.47
C ILE A 10 1.47 -6.19 16.90
N ILE A 11 0.97 -4.99 16.60
CA ILE A 11 -0.43 -4.63 16.82
C ILE A 11 -1.23 -5.25 15.68
N ILE A 12 -1.92 -6.35 15.97
CA ILE A 12 -2.85 -6.98 15.03
C ILE A 12 -4.18 -6.22 15.14
N TYR A 13 -4.51 -5.41 14.14
CA TYR A 13 -5.78 -4.70 14.07
C TYR A 13 -6.90 -5.66 13.65
N GLN A 14 -7.52 -6.36 14.61
CA GLN A 14 -8.58 -7.33 14.35
C GLN A 14 -9.88 -6.72 13.75
N ASN A 15 -10.04 -5.40 13.76
CA ASN A 15 -11.22 -4.68 13.23
C ASN A 15 -10.88 -3.47 12.34
N ALA A 16 -9.65 -3.36 11.80
CA ALA A 16 -9.34 -2.24 10.91
C ALA A 16 -10.04 -2.41 9.56
N ASP A 17 -10.62 -1.32 9.06
CA ASP A 17 -11.05 -1.22 7.66
C ASP A 17 -9.87 -1.61 6.75
N LYS A 18 -10.08 -2.62 5.91
CA LYS A 18 -9.06 -3.15 4.99
C LYS A 18 -8.48 -2.04 4.11
N HIS A 19 -9.29 -1.05 3.72
CA HIS A 19 -8.84 0.11 2.94
C HIS A 19 -7.94 1.05 3.76
N LEU A 20 -8.28 1.28 5.03
CA LEU A 20 -7.48 2.12 5.92
C LEU A 20 -6.12 1.47 6.20
N LEU A 21 -6.11 0.16 6.48
CA LEU A 21 -4.87 -0.59 6.69
C LEU A 21 -3.99 -0.57 5.43
N LEU A 22 -4.58 -0.79 4.27
CA LEU A 22 -3.89 -0.73 2.99
C LEU A 22 -3.27 0.65 2.73
N ASN A 23 -4.03 1.73 2.96
CA ASN A 23 -3.55 3.11 2.81
C ASN A 23 -2.37 3.40 3.77
N ASN A 24 -2.48 2.98 5.04
CA ASN A 24 -1.41 3.16 6.02
C ASN A 24 -0.13 2.43 5.58
N LEU A 25 -0.25 1.20 5.07
CA LEU A 25 0.90 0.45 4.56
C LEU A 25 1.54 1.14 3.35
N TYR A 26 0.74 1.60 2.39
CA TYR A 26 1.24 2.41 1.26
C TYR A 26 1.99 3.65 1.72
N THR A 27 1.42 4.37 2.69
CA THR A 27 2.02 5.61 3.23
C THR A 27 3.36 5.33 3.90
N ILE A 28 3.46 4.26 4.69
CA ILE A 28 4.71 3.85 5.34
C ILE A 28 5.76 3.45 4.29
N THR A 29 5.40 2.60 3.33
CA THR A 29 6.32 2.16 2.28
C THR A 29 6.80 3.34 1.42
N LYS A 30 5.90 4.25 1.06
CA LYS A 30 6.25 5.47 0.32
C LYS A 30 7.24 6.34 1.09
N LYS A 31 7.01 6.58 2.39
CA LYS A 31 7.93 7.34 3.25
C LYS A 31 9.31 6.71 3.33
N GLN A 32 9.39 5.38 3.37
CA GLN A 32 10.67 4.66 3.37
C GLN A 32 11.43 4.83 2.06
N ILE A 33 10.74 4.72 0.91
CA ILE A 33 11.35 4.96 -0.40
C ILE A 33 11.82 6.41 -0.51
N THR A 34 10.98 7.37 -0.12
CA THR A 34 11.33 8.80 -0.16
C THR A 34 12.58 9.11 0.69
N GLY A 35 12.69 8.58 1.91
CA GLY A 35 13.88 8.81 2.73
C GLY A 35 15.17 8.20 2.14
N LEU A 36 15.07 7.09 1.43
CA LEU A 36 16.20 6.50 0.69
C LEU A 36 16.59 7.36 -0.53
N LEU A 37 15.60 7.88 -1.26
CA LEU A 37 15.84 8.79 -2.38
C LEU A 37 16.50 10.09 -1.93
N GLU A 38 16.00 10.71 -0.87
CA GLU A 38 16.58 11.94 -0.29
C GLU A 38 18.04 11.72 0.15
N THR A 39 18.36 10.54 0.70
CA THR A 39 19.73 10.17 1.07
C THR A 39 20.63 10.09 -0.16
N SER A 40 20.15 9.46 -1.24
CA SER A 40 20.87 9.37 -2.51
C SER A 40 21.04 10.74 -3.18
N GLU A 41 20.01 11.59 -3.18
CA GLU A 41 20.03 12.94 -3.76
C GLU A 41 20.95 13.89 -2.99
N ALA A 42 21.10 13.69 -1.68
CA ALA A 42 22.09 14.39 -0.86
C ALA A 42 23.54 13.96 -1.16
N GLY A 43 23.76 13.05 -2.12
CA GLY A 43 25.09 12.57 -2.51
C GLY A 43 25.69 11.55 -1.54
N THR A 44 24.88 10.98 -0.64
CA THR A 44 25.31 9.89 0.24
C THR A 44 25.11 8.55 -0.48
N GLU A 45 26.17 7.75 -0.56
CA GLU A 45 26.07 6.40 -1.11
C GLU A 45 25.13 5.53 -0.25
N LEU A 46 24.17 4.90 -0.91
CA LEU A 46 23.29 3.93 -0.28
C LEU A 46 24.08 2.65 0.02
N SER A 47 23.96 2.13 1.24
CA SER A 47 24.59 0.86 1.59
C SER A 47 23.85 -0.33 0.97
N ASP A 48 24.49 -1.50 0.95
CA ASP A 48 23.83 -2.75 0.57
C ASP A 48 22.55 -3.03 1.39
N LYS A 49 22.50 -2.56 2.63
CA LYS A 49 21.31 -2.70 3.49
C LYS A 49 20.18 -1.77 3.02
N ASP A 50 20.53 -0.58 2.56
CA ASP A 50 19.57 0.38 2.02
C ASP A 50 19.01 -0.09 0.69
N MET A 51 19.87 -0.64 -0.18
CA MET A 51 19.44 -1.28 -1.43
C MET A 51 18.51 -2.47 -1.16
N LYS A 52 18.84 -3.36 -0.22
CA LYS A 52 17.93 -4.45 0.20
C LYS A 52 16.61 -3.93 0.77
N ARG A 53 16.64 -2.81 1.51
CA ARG A 53 15.42 -2.20 2.03
C ARG A 53 14.56 -1.62 0.91
N LEU A 54 15.19 -1.03 -0.10
CA LEU A 54 14.52 -0.53 -1.29
C LEU A 54 13.83 -1.66 -2.06
N ASP A 55 14.52 -2.80 -2.28
CA ASP A 55 13.95 -3.99 -2.90
C ASP A 55 12.72 -4.51 -2.14
N LEU A 56 12.82 -4.60 -0.80
CA LEU A 56 11.69 -5.00 0.05
C LEU A 56 10.52 -4.00 -0.04
N CYS A 57 10.81 -2.70 -0.17
CA CYS A 57 9.78 -1.70 -0.37
C CYS A 57 9.09 -1.86 -1.72
N TYR A 58 9.83 -2.12 -2.80
CA TYR A 58 9.26 -2.38 -4.12
C TYR A 58 8.39 -3.64 -4.14
N ASP A 59 8.86 -4.73 -3.55
CA ASP A 59 8.08 -5.96 -3.38
C ASP A 59 6.83 -5.72 -2.52
N GLY A 60 6.97 -4.91 -1.47
CA GLY A 60 5.86 -4.46 -0.63
C GLY A 60 4.80 -3.72 -1.44
N VAL A 61 5.19 -2.72 -2.24
CA VAL A 61 4.28 -1.97 -3.12
C VAL A 61 3.56 -2.91 -4.08
N ARG A 62 4.28 -3.85 -4.72
CA ARG A 62 3.67 -4.81 -5.64
C ARG A 62 2.59 -5.65 -4.97
N LYS A 63 2.83 -6.12 -3.74
CA LYS A 63 1.85 -6.87 -2.95
C LYS A 63 0.67 -6.01 -2.54
N LEU A 64 0.90 -4.75 -2.15
CA LEU A 64 -0.18 -3.82 -1.80
C LEU A 64 -1.08 -3.53 -3.01
N ILE A 65 -0.53 -3.38 -4.22
CA ILE A 65 -1.31 -3.24 -5.46
C ILE A 65 -2.19 -4.48 -5.69
N ALA A 66 -1.66 -5.68 -5.48
CA ALA A 66 -2.44 -6.91 -5.63
C ALA A 66 -3.60 -6.97 -4.64
N ILE A 67 -3.33 -6.67 -3.35
CA ILE A 67 -4.36 -6.62 -2.31
C ILE A 67 -5.42 -5.56 -2.64
N GLU A 68 -5.04 -4.41 -3.17
CA GLU A 68 -5.99 -3.37 -3.59
C GLU A 68 -6.94 -3.87 -4.69
N LYS A 69 -6.41 -4.59 -5.67
CA LYS A 69 -7.21 -5.18 -6.75
C LYS A 69 -8.19 -6.21 -6.20
N ASP A 70 -7.73 -7.06 -5.29
CA ASP A 70 -8.57 -8.09 -4.67
C ASP A 70 -9.70 -7.44 -3.86
N ILE A 71 -9.40 -6.44 -3.03
CA ILE A 71 -10.43 -5.71 -2.27
C ILE A 71 -11.44 -5.02 -3.20
N LYS A 72 -10.98 -4.37 -4.28
CA LYS A 72 -11.88 -3.75 -5.27
C LYS A 72 -12.74 -4.79 -5.98
N SER A 73 -12.16 -5.94 -6.35
CA SER A 73 -12.88 -7.04 -6.99
C SER A 73 -13.95 -7.63 -6.07
N ASP A 74 -13.59 -7.90 -4.80
CA ASP A 74 -14.53 -8.37 -3.78
C ASP A 74 -15.68 -7.37 -3.56
N SER A 75 -15.35 -6.09 -3.53
CA SER A 75 -16.34 -5.01 -3.36
C SER A 75 -17.31 -4.94 -4.54
N ILE A 76 -16.81 -5.04 -5.78
CA ILE A 76 -17.64 -5.08 -7.00
C ILE A 76 -18.48 -6.35 -7.04
N GLY A 77 -17.92 -7.50 -6.68
CA GLY A 77 -18.64 -8.78 -6.64
C GLY A 77 -19.76 -8.81 -5.60
N ALA A 78 -19.65 -8.01 -4.54
CA ALA A 78 -20.66 -7.86 -3.49
C ALA A 78 -21.68 -6.73 -3.76
N MET A 79 -21.51 -5.93 -4.81
CA MET A 79 -22.43 -4.84 -5.13
C MET A 79 -23.77 -5.36 -5.68
N PRO A 80 -24.92 -4.80 -5.25
CA PRO A 80 -26.21 -5.05 -5.89
C PRO A 80 -26.21 -4.63 -7.37
N ASP A 81 -26.98 -5.34 -8.20
CA ASP A 81 -27.16 -5.06 -9.64
C ASP A 81 -27.49 -3.60 -9.98
N ALA A 82 -28.25 -2.92 -9.13
CA ALA A 82 -28.61 -1.52 -9.31
C ALA A 82 -27.38 -0.59 -9.23
N ASP A 83 -26.49 -0.85 -8.27
CA ASP A 83 -25.27 -0.08 -8.04
C ASP A 83 -24.22 -0.36 -9.13
N LEU A 84 -24.12 -1.62 -9.58
CA LEU A 84 -23.29 -1.98 -10.73
C LEU A 84 -23.72 -1.25 -12.01
N ARG A 85 -25.03 -1.16 -12.27
CA ARG A 85 -25.57 -0.40 -13.40
C ARG A 85 -25.29 1.10 -13.27
N ALA A 86 -25.39 1.66 -12.06
CA ALA A 86 -25.07 3.06 -11.81
C ALA A 86 -23.57 3.36 -12.03
N LEU A 87 -22.69 2.48 -11.54
CA LEU A 87 -21.25 2.55 -11.73
C LEU A 87 -20.87 2.48 -13.23
N ALA A 88 -21.44 1.52 -13.97
CA ALA A 88 -21.21 1.41 -15.41
C ALA A 88 -21.68 2.66 -16.19
N ARG A 89 -22.84 3.22 -15.85
CA ARG A 89 -23.35 4.48 -16.46
C ARG A 89 -22.52 5.70 -16.09
N LYS A 90 -21.88 5.71 -14.93
CA LYS A 90 -20.95 6.77 -14.52
C LYS A 90 -19.66 6.67 -15.34
N ALA A 91 -19.03 5.49 -15.39
CA ALA A 91 -17.81 5.25 -16.16
C ALA A 91 -17.98 5.59 -17.66
N LEU A 92 -19.13 5.24 -18.24
CA LEU A 92 -19.47 5.59 -19.63
C LEU A 92 -19.63 7.09 -19.87
N ARG A 93 -20.05 7.87 -18.87
CA ARG A 93 -20.16 9.33 -18.97
C ARG A 93 -18.81 9.99 -18.84
N GLU A 94 -17.97 9.51 -17.93
CA GLU A 94 -16.60 9.99 -17.76
C GLU A 94 -15.74 9.69 -19.00
N ALA A 95 -15.88 8.51 -19.60
CA ALA A 95 -15.17 8.14 -20.83
C ALA A 95 -15.66 8.90 -22.10
N LYS A 96 -16.79 9.60 -22.03
CA LYS A 96 -17.32 10.45 -23.11
C LYS A 96 -17.15 11.95 -22.81
N GLY A 97 -16.49 12.27 -21.70
CA GLY A 97 -16.35 13.62 -21.15
C GLY A 97 -14.95 14.21 -21.24
N GLU A 98 -14.14 13.77 -22.22
CA GLU A 98 -12.95 14.46 -22.74
C GLU A 98 -13.06 14.56 -24.28
#